data_AF-A0A2E9Z5R0-F1
#
_entry.id   AF-A0A2E9Z5R0-F1
#
_cell.length_a   1.000
_cell.length_b   1.000
_cell.length_c   1.000
_cell.angle_alpha   90.00
_cell.angle_beta   90.00
_cell.angle_gamma   90.00
#
_symmetry.space_group_name_H-M   'P 1'
#
loop_
_entity.id
_entity.type
_entity.pdbx_description
1 polymer ?
#
loop_
_entity_poly.entity_id
_entity_poly.type
_entity_poly.pdbx_seq_one_letter_code
_entity_poly.pdbx_strand_id
1 'polypeptide(L)' 'MAVNSKLPGGSVPVFRGIDGSGRMVVLLLVNPPAKEGEPANQNINLRLSCIENPDSPDIYKIKKDDF' A
#
# COMPACT_ATOMS: atom_id res chain seq x y z
N MET A 1 -2.30 -18.07 6.82
CA MET A 1 -2.61 -17.63 5.44
C MET A 1 -2.89 -16.14 5.47
N ALA A 2 -2.19 -15.34 4.68
CA ALA A 2 -2.56 -13.93 4.50
C ALA A 2 -3.74 -13.88 3.52
N VAL A 3 -4.86 -13.31 3.95
CA VAL A 3 -6.01 -13.08 3.07
C VAL A 3 -5.78 -11.75 2.39
N ASN A 4 -5.85 -11.72 1.04
CA ASN A 4 -5.77 -10.48 0.27
C ASN A 4 -7.05 -9.67 0.53
N SER A 5 -7.06 -8.89 1.61
CA SER A 5 -8.20 -8.09 2.03
C SER A 5 -8.16 -6.70 1.40
N LYS A 6 -9.33 -6.20 0.98
CA LYS A 6 -9.48 -4.85 0.43
C LYS A 6 -9.22 -3.80 1.53
N LEU A 7 -8.32 -2.86 1.27
CA LEU A 7 -7.98 -1.74 2.14
C LEU A 7 -8.98 -0.58 1.96
N PRO A 8 -9.10 0.32 2.95
CA PRO A 8 -9.79 1.59 2.77
C PRO A 8 -9.25 2.33 1.54
N GLY A 9 -10.13 2.78 0.64
CA GLY A 9 -9.75 3.38 -0.64
C GLY A 9 -9.65 2.38 -1.82
N GLY A 10 -9.89 1.10 -1.58
CA GLY A 10 -10.19 0.12 -2.64
C GLY A 10 -9.00 -0.67 -3.19
N SER A 11 -7.80 -0.46 -2.63
CA SER A 11 -6.62 -1.25 -3.00
C SER A 11 -6.59 -2.62 -2.33
N VAL A 12 -5.89 -3.58 -2.94
CA VAL A 12 -5.72 -4.95 -2.44
C VAL A 12 -4.22 -5.28 -2.44
N PRO A 13 -3.62 -5.69 -1.30
CA PRO A 13 -2.27 -6.21 -1.30
C PRO A 13 -2.26 -7.58 -1.98
N VAL A 14 -1.43 -7.71 -3.02
CA VAL A 14 -1.28 -8.96 -3.78
C VAL A 14 0.06 -9.63 -3.53
N PHE A 15 1.05 -8.87 -3.07
CA PHE A 15 2.35 -9.40 -2.65
C PHE A 15 2.96 -8.51 -1.56
N ARG A 16 3.64 -9.15 -0.60
CA ARG A 16 4.49 -8.51 0.40
C ARG A 16 5.65 -9.45 0.73
N GLY A 17 6.87 -8.95 0.68
CA GLY A 17 8.06 -9.73 1.00
C GLY A 17 9.29 -8.87 1.26
N ILE A 18 10.37 -9.52 1.68
CA ILE A 18 11.69 -8.91 1.83
C ILE A 18 12.54 -9.33 0.64
N ASP A 19 13.24 -8.39 -0.01
CA ASP A 19 14.17 -8.71 -1.08
C ASP A 19 15.55 -9.17 -0.56
N GLY A 20 16.45 -9.57 -1.47
CA GLY A 20 17.79 -10.04 -1.09
C GLY A 20 18.68 -8.98 -0.41
N SER A 21 18.29 -7.71 -0.45
CA SER A 21 18.98 -6.59 0.23
C SER A 21 18.32 -6.19 1.55
N GLY A 22 17.29 -6.91 2.00
CA GLY A 22 16.58 -6.59 3.25
C GLY A 22 15.48 -5.54 3.12
N ARG A 23 15.19 -5.05 1.91
CA ARG A 23 14.14 -4.04 1.69
C ARG A 23 12.78 -4.71 1.65
N MET A 24 11.76 -4.03 2.17
CA MET A 24 10.38 -4.49 2.02
C MET A 24 9.85 -4.13 0.64
N VAL A 25 9.34 -5.12 -0.06
CA VAL A 25 8.68 -4.97 -1.36
C VAL A 25 7.18 -5.23 -1.17
N VAL A 26 6.36 -4.27 -1.58
CA VAL A 26 4.90 -4.36 -1.53
C VAL A 26 4.35 -4.12 -2.93
N LEU A 27 3.47 -5.02 -3.38
CA LEU A 27 2.70 -4.84 -4.61
C LEU A 27 1.22 -4.72 -4.26
N LEU A 28 0.62 -3.61 -4.68
CA LEU A 28 -0.80 -3.31 -4.48
C LEU A 28 -1.51 -3.30 -5.84
N LEU A 29 -2.62 -4.01 -5.94
CA LEU A 29 -3.63 -3.75 -6.96
C LEU A 29 -4.48 -2.58 -6.49
N VAL A 30 -4.41 -1.46 -7.21
CA VAL A 30 -5.19 -0.25 -6.90
C VAL A 30 -6.39 -0.23 -7.83
N ASN A 31 -7.58 -0.36 -7.26
CA ASN A 31 -8.85 -0.16 -7.96
C ASN A 31 -9.62 0.95 -7.23
N PRO A 32 -9.50 2.22 -7.67
CA PRO A 32 -10.20 3.32 -7.01
C PRO A 32 -11.72 3.13 -7.14
N PRO A 33 -12.50 3.56 -6.14
CA PRO A 33 -13.95 3.53 -6.24
C PRO A 33 -14.41 4.43 -7.40
N ALA A 34 -15.42 3.96 -8.14
CA ALA A 34 -16.05 4.76 -9.17
C ALA A 34 -16.70 6.01 -8.55
N LYS A 35 -16.62 7.14 -9.26
CA LYS A 35 -17.43 8.31 -8.94
C LYS A 35 -18.84 8.11 -9.51
N GLU A 36 -19.80 8.82 -8.96
CA GLU A 36 -21.18 8.77 -9.45
C GLU A 36 -21.23 9.21 -10.92
N GLY A 37 -21.89 8.41 -11.77
CA GLY A 37 -21.97 8.64 -13.21
C GLY A 37 -20.78 8.14 -14.04
N GLU A 38 -19.70 7.66 -13.42
CA GLU A 38 -18.54 7.10 -14.13
C GLU A 38 -18.60 5.56 -14.22
N PRO A 39 -18.12 4.96 -15.32
CA PRO A 39 -17.91 3.51 -15.41
C PRO A 39 -17.03 2.98 -14.26
N ALA A 40 -17.40 1.81 -13.73
CA ALA A 40 -16.57 1.11 -12.77
C ALA A 40 -15.23 0.67 -13.37
N ASN A 41 -14.24 0.39 -12.52
CA ASN A 41 -12.94 -0.18 -12.89
C ASN A 41 -12.08 0.71 -13.81
N GLN A 42 -12.31 2.02 -13.80
CA GLN A 42 -11.40 2.96 -14.44
C GLN A 42 -10.13 3.16 -13.61
N ASN A 43 -8.98 3.31 -14.30
CA ASN A 43 -7.67 3.58 -13.69
C ASN A 43 -7.15 2.49 -12.74
N ILE A 44 -7.52 1.22 -13.01
CA ILE A 44 -6.89 0.08 -12.33
C ILE A 44 -5.40 0.07 -12.65
N ASN A 45 -4.57 0.03 -11.61
CA ASN A 45 -3.13 0.00 -11.77
C ASN A 45 -2.47 -0.92 -10.73
N LEU A 46 -1.24 -1.33 -11.04
CA LEU A 46 -0.36 -2.03 -10.10
C LEU A 46 0.67 -1.04 -9.58
N ARG A 47 0.73 -0.91 -8.24
CA ARG A 47 1.71 -0.05 -7.58
C ARG A 47 2.72 -0.91 -6.84
N LEU A 48 3.97 -0.85 -7.29
CA LEU A 48 5.12 -1.42 -6.61
C LEU A 48 5.74 -0.35 -5.69
N SER A 49 6.03 -0.74 -4.45
CA SER A 49 6.74 0.11 -3.49
C SER A 49 7.89 -0.67 -2.88
N CYS A 50 9.06 -0.04 -2.84
CA CYS A 50 10.26 -0.56 -2.19
C CYS A 50 10.58 0.34 -0.99
N ILE A 51 10.59 -0.25 0.20
CA ILE A 51 10.86 0.46 1.45
C ILE A 51 12.21 -0.01 1.94
N GLU A 52 13.18 0.91 1.97
CA GLU A 52 14.57 0.60 2.29
C GLU A 52 14.76 0.18 3.76
N ASN A 53 14.17 0.93 4.68
CA ASN A 53 14.25 0.69 6.12
C ASN A 53 12.85 0.39 6.69
N PRO A 54 12.28 -0.81 6.49
CA PRO A 54 10.91 -1.10 6.89
C PRO A 54 10.67 -1.08 8.41
N ASP A 55 11.70 -1.37 9.21
CA ASP A 55 11.62 -1.36 10.68
C ASP A 55 11.80 0.03 11.27
N SER A 56 12.45 0.94 10.52
CA SER A 56 12.64 2.34 10.91
C SER A 56 12.47 3.24 9.68
N PRO A 57 11.25 3.38 9.16
CA PRO A 57 11.00 4.23 8.02
C PRO A 57 11.32 5.68 8.39
N ASP A 58 11.84 6.44 7.43
CA ASP A 58 12.16 7.86 7.58
C ASP A 58 10.87 8.69 7.56
N ILE A 59 10.08 8.52 8.62
CA ILE A 59 8.84 9.26 8.86
C ILE A 59 9.02 10.14 10.10
N TYR A 60 8.44 11.32 10.04
CA TYR A 60 8.32 12.18 11.22
C TYR A 60 7.47 11.46 12.28
N LYS A 61 8.12 11.01 13.36
CA LYS A 61 7.44 10.37 14.49
C LYS A 61 6.97 11.47 15.44
N ILE A 62 5.66 11.67 15.48
CA ILE A 62 5.01 12.53 16.46
C ILE A 62 5.33 11.97 17.86
N LYS A 63 5.93 12.81 18.71
CA LYS A 63 6.24 12.45 20.09
C LYS A 63 4.98 12.55 20.95
N LYS A 64 4.95 11.79 22.04
CA LYS A 64 4.04 12.07 23.14
C LYS A 64 4.34 13.52 23.56
N ASP A 65 3.34 14.40 23.52
CA ASP A 65 3.40 15.85 23.78
C ASP A 65 3.50 16.78 22.54
N ASP A 66 3.45 16.26 21.31
CA ASP A 66 3.32 17.10 20.10
C ASP A 66 1.86 17.57 19.84
N PHE A 67 0.90 17.21 20.70
CA PHE A 67 -0.51 17.65 20.69
C PHE A 67 -0.91 18.24 22.05
#